data_AF-A0A6G7J4A0-F1
#
_entry.id   AF-A0A6G7J4A0-F1
#
_cell.length_a   1.000
_cell.length_b   1.000
_cell.length_c   1.000
_cell.angle_alpha   90.00
_cell.angle_beta   90.00
_cell.angle_gamma   90.00
#
_symmetry.space_group_name_H-M   'P 1'
#
loop_
_entity.id
_entity.type
_entity.pdbx_description
1 polymer ?
#
loop_
_entity_poly.entity_id
_entity_poly.type
_entity_poly.pdbx_seq_one_letter_code
_entity_poly.pdbx_strand_id
1 'polypeptide(L)'
;MRALFSAICCFFLFQWVSAQNSPDCRTAIPVCADAPILGTTDGSGDIDDFDPEVITQTGCLEKGSVSSANIENNTAWYVFRAGTDGQIGFDIEALPVTPGSPITSEWDFALYGPFDETSNDNFCTIVGDGSAQPIRCNYEYNDTGFTGIGVNPVDGREGAPFVKSSQNTYDEWLNVQEGEIYYLYINNYNTNFDEEPESFMLTFTGSSVDEDQDNALDCTLRDEFLGFDIVACEGDPDITLSALNSPVGPSIANIIWELDADDDGTYETVLATGAGETELTVSSPNSGRYRVTIESTFGTTITDDILITFYGTPELEDVRVIDDFVNSDQTDPYNVEIVPVGDGNYEYAINGGEFQDDPVFEDVPPGINTVIINDKNGCGTTQPIEFLVVGYPKFFTPNSDGAHDNWMVYGVEELENPVVYIFDRYGKLLKQMNVNVGWDGTFNGRDMPSSDYWFRLEYGRDEDGVIVAKSVRRHFSLVR
;
A
#
# COMPACT_ATOMS: atom_id res chain seq x y z
N MET A 1 -73.04 -6.09 -20.91
CA MET A 1 -72.56 -5.14 -21.93
C MET A 1 -71.58 -4.20 -21.22
N ARG A 2 -70.28 -4.40 -21.50
CA ARG A 2 -69.11 -3.54 -21.25
C ARG A 2 -68.79 -3.07 -19.82
N ALA A 3 -67.70 -3.65 -19.31
CA ALA A 3 -66.83 -3.15 -18.26
C ALA A 3 -66.18 -1.81 -18.66
N LEU A 4 -65.90 -0.97 -17.68
CA LEU A 4 -64.94 0.13 -17.76
C LEU A 4 -63.87 -0.14 -16.69
N PHE A 5 -62.69 -0.58 -17.12
CA PHE A 5 -61.46 -0.52 -16.33
C PHE A 5 -60.95 0.92 -16.41
N SER A 6 -60.70 1.53 -15.24
CA SER A 6 -60.02 2.81 -15.13
C SER A 6 -58.52 2.53 -15.11
N ALA A 7 -57.83 2.89 -16.20
CA ALA A 7 -56.38 2.92 -16.26
C ALA A 7 -55.90 4.18 -15.54
N ILE A 8 -55.32 4.00 -14.35
CA ILE A 8 -54.51 5.02 -13.70
C ILE A 8 -53.17 5.01 -14.44
N CYS A 9 -52.95 6.08 -15.20
CA CYS A 9 -51.68 6.36 -15.87
C CYS A 9 -50.69 6.77 -14.77
N CYS A 10 -49.90 5.82 -14.25
CA CYS A 10 -48.71 6.13 -13.49
C CYS A 10 -47.68 6.73 -14.45
N PHE A 11 -47.64 8.07 -14.50
CA PHE A 11 -46.47 8.78 -14.99
C PHE A 11 -45.33 8.50 -13.99
N PHE A 12 -44.51 7.49 -14.29
CA PHE A 12 -43.16 7.42 -13.74
C PHE A 12 -42.42 8.65 -14.28
N LEU A 13 -42.28 9.68 -13.44
CA LEU A 13 -41.21 10.64 -13.58
C LEU A 13 -39.92 9.82 -13.44
N PHE A 14 -39.27 9.53 -14.57
CA PHE A 14 -37.87 9.12 -14.57
C PHE A 14 -37.09 10.27 -13.93
N GLN A 15 -36.83 10.15 -12.63
CA GLN A 15 -35.77 10.88 -11.98
C GLN A 15 -34.49 10.38 -12.67
N TRP A 16 -33.74 11.30 -13.25
CA TRP A 16 -32.41 11.00 -13.76
C TRP A 16 -31.55 10.69 -12.53
N VAL A 17 -31.41 9.41 -12.20
CA VAL A 17 -30.35 8.96 -11.30
C VAL A 17 -29.10 9.03 -12.17
N SER A 18 -28.21 9.97 -11.87
CA SER A 18 -26.90 9.99 -12.50
C SER A 18 -26.20 8.69 -12.12
N ALA A 19 -25.73 7.93 -13.10
CA ALA A 19 -24.89 6.78 -12.85
C ALA A 19 -23.58 7.26 -12.20
N GLN A 20 -23.08 6.49 -11.24
CA GLN A 20 -21.88 6.82 -10.49
C GLN A 20 -20.70 6.01 -11.03
N ASN A 21 -19.50 6.58 -10.93
CA ASN A 21 -18.26 5.90 -11.24
C ASN A 21 -17.15 6.37 -10.31
N SER A 22 -16.35 5.44 -9.81
CA SER A 22 -15.03 5.71 -9.29
C SER A 22 -14.04 4.89 -10.10
N PRO A 23 -13.27 5.49 -11.00
CA PRO A 23 -12.30 4.76 -11.81
C PRO A 23 -11.03 4.37 -11.05
N ASP A 24 -10.77 4.96 -9.87
CA ASP A 24 -9.61 4.68 -9.03
C ASP A 24 -9.96 3.82 -7.81
N CYS A 25 -9.06 2.91 -7.40
CA CYS A 25 -9.23 2.04 -6.23
C CYS A 25 -9.39 2.83 -4.93
N ARG A 26 -8.60 3.89 -4.75
CA ARG A 26 -8.59 4.71 -3.51
C ARG A 26 -9.93 5.39 -3.22
N THR A 27 -10.77 5.58 -4.23
CA THR A 27 -12.11 6.19 -4.09
C THR A 27 -13.22 5.19 -4.40
N ALA A 28 -12.93 3.88 -4.33
CA ALA A 28 -13.89 2.81 -4.59
C ALA A 28 -15.24 3.07 -3.89
N ILE A 29 -16.32 2.93 -4.64
CA ILE A 29 -17.66 3.27 -4.15
C ILE A 29 -18.15 2.18 -3.19
N PRO A 30 -18.48 2.52 -1.92
CA PRO A 30 -19.09 1.57 -1.01
C PRO A 30 -20.48 1.14 -1.48
N VAL A 31 -20.74 -0.17 -1.50
CA VAL A 31 -22.02 -0.72 -1.97
C VAL A 31 -22.66 -1.67 -0.98
N CYS A 32 -23.99 -1.77 -1.07
CA CYS A 32 -24.79 -2.74 -0.35
C CYS A 32 -25.62 -3.59 -1.32
N ALA A 33 -26.16 -4.70 -0.83
CA ALA A 33 -26.94 -5.62 -1.65
C ALA A 33 -28.40 -5.19 -1.80
N ASP A 34 -28.88 -4.18 -1.05
CA ASP A 34 -30.30 -3.77 -0.92
C ASP A 34 -30.97 -3.30 -2.22
N ALA A 35 -30.20 -2.90 -3.23
CA ALA A 35 -30.72 -2.52 -4.54
C ALA A 35 -29.69 -2.75 -5.67
N PRO A 36 -30.14 -2.87 -6.94
CA PRO A 36 -29.24 -2.82 -8.09
C PRO A 36 -28.51 -1.47 -8.19
N ILE A 37 -27.23 -1.52 -8.52
CA ILE A 37 -26.36 -0.35 -8.67
C ILE A 37 -26.17 -0.08 -10.16
N LEU A 38 -26.38 1.17 -10.58
CA LEU A 38 -26.18 1.61 -11.96
C LEU A 38 -24.83 2.31 -12.08
N GLY A 39 -23.88 1.66 -12.77
CA GLY A 39 -22.56 2.20 -13.05
C GLY A 39 -22.43 2.67 -14.50
N THR A 40 -21.61 3.69 -14.73
CA THR A 40 -21.22 4.14 -16.06
C THR A 40 -19.75 4.47 -16.08
N THR A 41 -18.94 3.73 -16.83
CA THR A 41 -17.49 3.94 -16.88
C THR A 41 -17.10 4.89 -18.02
N ASP A 42 -16.17 5.78 -17.74
CA ASP A 42 -15.51 6.65 -18.72
C ASP A 42 -14.06 6.91 -18.27
N GLY A 43 -13.08 6.33 -18.96
CA GLY A 43 -11.66 6.49 -18.64
C GLY A 43 -11.12 5.60 -17.53
N SER A 44 -9.84 5.78 -17.20
CA SER A 44 -9.10 4.98 -16.21
C SER A 44 -8.86 5.69 -14.87
N GLY A 45 -9.37 6.92 -14.70
CA GLY A 45 -9.15 7.69 -13.47
C GLY A 45 -7.93 8.60 -13.51
N ASP A 46 -7.67 9.23 -12.37
CA ASP A 46 -6.57 10.19 -12.20
C ASP A 46 -5.27 9.49 -11.78
N ILE A 47 -5.37 8.33 -11.14
CA ILE A 47 -4.28 7.44 -10.77
C ILE A 47 -4.29 6.23 -11.69
N ASP A 48 -3.09 5.73 -11.95
CA ASP A 48 -2.88 4.44 -12.57
C ASP A 48 -2.75 3.41 -11.45
N ASP A 49 -3.83 2.68 -11.14
CA ASP A 49 -3.84 1.70 -10.05
C ASP A 49 -2.90 0.52 -10.35
N PHE A 50 -2.55 0.27 -11.62
CA PHE A 50 -1.61 -0.79 -12.02
C PHE A 50 -0.52 -0.25 -12.95
N ASP A 51 0.65 0.13 -12.39
CA ASP A 51 1.77 0.67 -13.18
C ASP A 51 2.05 -0.22 -14.41
N PRO A 52 1.80 0.27 -15.64
CA PRO A 52 1.82 -0.55 -16.84
C PRO A 52 3.25 -1.00 -17.21
N GLU A 53 4.29 -0.41 -16.65
CA GLU A 53 5.67 -0.85 -16.84
C GLU A 53 6.06 -2.00 -15.88
N VAL A 54 5.37 -2.11 -14.74
CA VAL A 54 5.68 -3.06 -13.67
C VAL A 54 4.65 -4.19 -13.63
N ILE A 55 3.36 -3.86 -13.61
CA ILE A 55 2.24 -4.78 -13.50
C ILE A 55 1.58 -4.96 -14.86
N THR A 56 1.85 -6.10 -15.49
CA THR A 56 1.30 -6.45 -16.80
C THR A 56 0.18 -7.49 -16.74
N GLN A 57 -0.12 -8.01 -15.55
CA GLN A 57 -1.19 -8.96 -15.30
C GLN A 57 -1.62 -8.91 -13.84
N THR A 58 -2.93 -8.96 -13.58
CA THR A 58 -3.52 -9.17 -12.26
C THR A 58 -4.58 -10.27 -12.34
N GLY A 59 -4.34 -11.40 -11.67
CA GLY A 59 -5.14 -12.60 -11.86
C GLY A 59 -5.20 -13.05 -13.32
N CYS A 60 -6.40 -13.04 -13.90
CA CYS A 60 -6.63 -13.37 -15.30
C CYS A 60 -6.70 -12.14 -16.23
N LEU A 61 -6.71 -10.93 -15.69
CA LEU A 61 -6.72 -9.72 -16.50
C LEU A 61 -5.28 -9.40 -16.92
N GLU A 62 -5.07 -9.25 -18.23
CA GLU A 62 -3.76 -9.05 -18.84
C GLU A 62 -3.70 -7.68 -19.52
N LYS A 63 -2.55 -7.01 -19.42
CA LYS A 63 -2.26 -5.81 -20.18
C LYS A 63 -2.35 -6.10 -21.68
N GLY A 64 -2.93 -5.17 -22.41
CA GLY A 64 -2.98 -5.19 -23.86
C GLY A 64 -1.63 -5.33 -24.57
N SER A 65 -1.67 -5.81 -25.82
CA SER A 65 -0.46 -6.05 -26.63
C SER A 65 0.22 -4.78 -27.18
N VAL A 66 -0.35 -3.58 -26.97
CA VAL A 66 0.25 -2.31 -27.41
C VAL A 66 0.96 -1.64 -26.23
N SER A 67 2.03 -0.89 -26.51
CA SER A 67 2.86 -0.29 -25.47
C SER A 67 2.12 0.73 -24.59
N SER A 68 1.05 1.34 -25.12
CA SER A 68 0.17 2.28 -24.41
C SER A 68 -1.03 1.61 -23.75
N ALA A 69 -1.17 0.29 -23.84
CA ALA A 69 -2.27 -0.39 -23.15
C ALA A 69 -2.03 -0.31 -21.65
N ASN A 70 -3.11 -0.36 -20.89
CA ASN A 70 -3.07 -0.63 -19.47
C ASN A 70 -4.05 -1.79 -19.19
N ILE A 71 -3.92 -2.44 -18.04
CA ILE A 71 -4.98 -3.28 -17.48
C ILE A 71 -6.22 -2.42 -17.23
N GLU A 72 -6.00 -1.16 -16.84
CA GLU A 72 -7.03 -0.15 -16.62
C GLU A 72 -7.55 0.46 -17.91
N ASN A 73 -8.79 0.14 -18.23
CA ASN A 73 -9.46 0.71 -19.37
C ASN A 73 -10.97 0.82 -19.13
N ASN A 74 -11.47 2.05 -18.97
CA ASN A 74 -12.87 2.32 -18.64
C ASN A 74 -13.29 1.57 -17.37
N THR A 75 -12.71 1.98 -16.26
CA THR A 75 -12.73 1.25 -14.99
C THR A 75 -13.79 1.76 -14.04
N ALA A 76 -14.22 0.87 -13.16
CA ALA A 76 -15.00 1.17 -11.97
C ALA A 76 -14.54 0.31 -10.80
N TRP A 77 -14.38 0.94 -9.64
CA TRP A 77 -14.08 0.29 -8.37
C TRP A 77 -15.25 0.42 -7.41
N TYR A 78 -15.60 -0.72 -6.81
CA TYR A 78 -16.56 -0.81 -5.72
C TYR A 78 -15.94 -1.54 -4.55
N VAL A 79 -16.41 -1.23 -3.36
CA VAL A 79 -16.00 -1.92 -2.14
C VAL A 79 -17.22 -2.37 -1.35
N PHE A 80 -17.15 -3.58 -0.79
CA PHE A 80 -18.20 -4.09 0.07
C PHE A 80 -17.63 -4.88 1.23
N ARG A 81 -18.38 -4.90 2.34
CA ARG A 81 -18.10 -5.69 3.53
C ARG A 81 -19.19 -6.74 3.68
N ALA A 82 -18.80 -7.99 3.89
CA ALA A 82 -19.76 -9.05 4.20
C ALA A 82 -20.45 -8.77 5.52
N GLY A 83 -21.78 -8.63 5.52
CA GLY A 83 -22.56 -8.37 6.75
C GLY A 83 -22.96 -9.65 7.48
N THR A 84 -22.98 -10.79 6.78
CA THR A 84 -23.26 -12.12 7.35
C THR A 84 -22.45 -13.21 6.66
N ASP A 85 -22.15 -14.28 7.38
CA ASP A 85 -21.56 -15.51 6.82
C ASP A 85 -22.45 -16.11 5.71
N GLY A 86 -21.84 -16.62 4.64
CA GLY A 86 -22.59 -17.35 3.62
C GLY A 86 -21.99 -17.29 2.22
N GLN A 87 -22.81 -17.62 1.21
CA GLN A 87 -22.44 -17.44 -0.18
C GLN A 87 -22.90 -16.09 -0.71
N ILE A 88 -21.97 -15.36 -1.31
CA ILE A 88 -22.21 -14.14 -2.06
C ILE A 88 -21.76 -14.34 -3.51
N GLY A 89 -22.51 -13.76 -4.42
CA GLY A 89 -22.17 -13.58 -5.82
C GLY A 89 -22.70 -12.25 -6.30
N PHE A 90 -22.52 -11.98 -7.58
CA PHE A 90 -23.08 -10.80 -8.22
C PHE A 90 -23.20 -11.01 -9.73
N ASP A 91 -24.13 -10.28 -10.32
CA ASP A 91 -24.35 -10.18 -11.76
C ASP A 91 -23.92 -8.77 -12.21
N ILE A 92 -23.07 -8.70 -13.24
CA ILE A 92 -22.79 -7.48 -13.99
C ILE A 92 -23.51 -7.61 -15.33
N GLU A 93 -24.61 -6.88 -15.48
CA GLU A 93 -25.41 -6.82 -16.72
C GLU A 93 -24.93 -5.66 -17.59
N ALA A 94 -24.53 -5.98 -18.82
CA ALA A 94 -24.20 -4.97 -19.81
C ALA A 94 -25.47 -4.25 -20.30
N LEU A 95 -25.50 -2.92 -20.24
CA LEU A 95 -26.63 -2.11 -20.67
C LEU A 95 -26.32 -1.40 -22.00
N PRO A 96 -27.30 -1.27 -22.91
CA PRO A 96 -27.09 -0.52 -24.14
C PRO A 96 -27.05 0.99 -23.86
N VAL A 97 -26.09 1.70 -24.44
CA VAL A 97 -25.94 3.17 -24.33
C VAL A 97 -27.25 3.90 -24.67
N THR A 98 -27.98 3.39 -25.67
CA THR A 98 -29.35 3.84 -25.99
C THR A 98 -30.33 2.70 -25.78
N PRO A 99 -31.42 2.89 -25.02
CA PRO A 99 -32.44 1.85 -24.84
C PRO A 99 -32.95 1.28 -26.16
N GLY A 100 -32.79 -0.04 -26.33
CA GLY A 100 -33.20 -0.77 -27.54
C GLY A 100 -32.15 -0.85 -28.66
N SER A 101 -30.97 -0.25 -28.47
CA SER A 101 -29.79 -0.51 -29.30
C SER A 101 -29.10 -1.81 -28.90
N PRO A 102 -28.23 -2.38 -29.77
CA PRO A 102 -27.37 -3.49 -29.39
C PRO A 102 -26.48 -3.12 -28.20
N ILE A 103 -26.21 -4.09 -27.33
CA ILE A 103 -25.18 -4.00 -26.31
C ILE A 103 -23.83 -4.08 -27.02
N THR A 104 -22.94 -3.15 -26.69
CA THR A 104 -21.57 -3.08 -27.22
C THR A 104 -20.52 -3.37 -26.17
N SER A 105 -20.85 -3.14 -24.89
CA SER A 105 -19.96 -3.38 -23.77
C SER A 105 -19.75 -4.86 -23.49
N GLU A 106 -18.52 -5.18 -23.12
CA GLU A 106 -18.08 -6.47 -22.62
C GLU A 106 -17.33 -6.18 -21.31
N TRP A 107 -17.95 -6.56 -20.19
CA TRP A 107 -17.38 -6.28 -18.88
C TRP A 107 -16.49 -7.43 -18.43
N ASP A 108 -15.29 -7.08 -18.00
CA ASP A 108 -14.36 -7.94 -17.32
C ASP A 108 -14.37 -7.56 -15.83
N PHE A 109 -14.02 -8.50 -14.95
CA PHE A 109 -13.89 -8.17 -13.53
C PHE A 109 -12.75 -8.91 -12.84
N ALA A 110 -12.27 -8.32 -11.76
CA ALA A 110 -11.43 -8.96 -10.76
C ALA A 110 -11.94 -8.58 -9.36
N LEU A 111 -11.94 -9.55 -8.44
CA LEU A 111 -12.34 -9.35 -7.05
C LEU A 111 -11.15 -9.63 -6.13
N TYR A 112 -10.80 -8.66 -5.32
CA TYR A 112 -9.69 -8.72 -4.35
C TYR A 112 -10.22 -8.85 -2.92
N GLY A 113 -9.43 -9.48 -2.06
CA GLY A 113 -9.77 -9.79 -0.67
C GLY A 113 -9.69 -11.30 -0.38
N PRO A 114 -10.20 -11.78 0.76
CA PRO A 114 -10.74 -10.97 1.85
C PRO A 114 -9.64 -10.10 2.47
N PHE A 115 -9.97 -8.84 2.72
CA PHE A 115 -9.16 -7.92 3.51
C PHE A 115 -9.76 -7.75 4.90
N ASP A 116 -8.91 -7.37 5.85
CA ASP A 116 -9.23 -7.16 7.25
C ASP A 116 -8.79 -5.74 7.63
N GLU A 117 -9.75 -4.87 7.96
CA GLU A 117 -9.48 -3.48 8.36
C GLU A 117 -8.52 -3.36 9.54
N THR A 118 -8.37 -4.42 10.35
CA THR A 118 -7.45 -4.44 11.49
C THR A 118 -6.00 -4.70 11.12
N SER A 119 -5.70 -5.07 9.87
CA SER A 119 -4.33 -5.32 9.41
C SER A 119 -3.51 -4.04 9.25
N ASN A 120 -4.18 -2.89 9.14
CA ASN A 120 -3.55 -1.58 8.88
C ASN A 120 -2.73 -1.55 7.57
N ASP A 121 -3.09 -2.41 6.62
CA ASP A 121 -2.51 -2.40 5.27
C ASP A 121 -3.25 -1.40 4.38
N ASN A 122 -2.52 -0.75 3.47
CA ASN A 122 -3.14 -0.02 2.37
C ASN A 122 -3.54 -1.01 1.28
N PHE A 123 -4.83 -1.38 1.23
CA PHE A 123 -5.34 -2.40 0.30
C PHE A 123 -5.15 -2.02 -1.17
N CYS A 124 -5.31 -0.75 -1.53
CA CYS A 124 -5.10 -0.32 -2.91
C CYS A 124 -3.62 -0.38 -3.30
N THR A 125 -2.69 -0.10 -2.39
CA THR A 125 -1.25 -0.29 -2.66
C THR A 125 -0.92 -1.75 -2.92
N ILE A 126 -1.33 -2.67 -2.04
CA ILE A 126 -1.00 -4.10 -2.21
C ILE A 126 -1.71 -4.72 -3.42
N VAL A 127 -2.86 -4.16 -3.83
CA VAL A 127 -3.51 -4.53 -5.09
C VAL A 127 -2.71 -4.00 -6.28
N GLY A 128 -2.34 -2.73 -6.24
CA GLY A 128 -1.66 -2.04 -7.33
C GLY A 128 -0.21 -2.48 -7.57
N ASP A 129 0.48 -2.96 -6.54
CA ASP A 129 1.82 -3.56 -6.67
C ASP A 129 1.80 -5.07 -6.97
N GLY A 130 0.61 -5.67 -7.01
CA GLY A 130 0.38 -7.08 -7.32
C GLY A 130 0.66 -8.06 -6.17
N SER A 131 0.99 -7.58 -4.97
CA SER A 131 1.15 -8.41 -3.77
C SER A 131 -0.15 -9.14 -3.41
N ALA A 132 -1.30 -8.46 -3.59
CA ALA A 132 -2.62 -9.03 -3.51
C ALA A 132 -3.12 -9.42 -4.91
N GLN A 133 -3.30 -10.73 -5.13
CA GLN A 133 -3.91 -11.25 -6.35
C GLN A 133 -5.42 -11.41 -6.17
N PRO A 134 -6.22 -11.22 -7.24
CA PRO A 134 -7.66 -11.37 -7.13
C PRO A 134 -8.03 -12.83 -6.87
N ILE A 135 -9.02 -13.02 -6.01
CA ILE A 135 -9.55 -14.34 -5.65
C ILE A 135 -10.56 -14.86 -6.67
N ARG A 136 -11.16 -13.97 -7.46
CA ARG A 136 -12.07 -14.29 -8.56
C ARG A 136 -11.81 -13.31 -9.68
N CYS A 137 -11.88 -13.76 -10.92
CA CYS A 137 -11.79 -12.87 -12.06
C CYS A 137 -12.35 -13.55 -13.31
N ASN A 138 -12.83 -12.76 -14.26
CA ASN A 138 -13.27 -13.29 -15.55
C ASN A 138 -13.18 -12.20 -16.64
N TYR A 139 -12.81 -12.63 -17.85
CA TYR A 139 -12.87 -11.81 -19.07
C TYR A 139 -13.48 -12.58 -20.27
N GLU A 140 -14.09 -13.74 -20.04
CA GLU A 140 -14.67 -14.54 -21.12
C GLU A 140 -15.81 -13.81 -21.82
N TYR A 141 -15.90 -14.01 -23.14
CA TYR A 141 -17.01 -13.53 -23.95
C TYR A 141 -18.12 -14.57 -24.08
N ASN A 142 -19.39 -14.16 -23.94
CA ASN A 142 -20.55 -14.94 -24.40
C ASN A 142 -21.69 -14.03 -24.93
N ASP A 143 -22.80 -14.64 -25.35
CA ASP A 143 -23.95 -13.94 -25.94
C ASP A 143 -25.08 -13.60 -24.94
N THR A 144 -24.82 -13.73 -23.63
CA THR A 144 -25.83 -13.45 -22.59
C THR A 144 -25.85 -11.98 -22.18
N GLY A 145 -24.73 -11.26 -22.30
CA GLY A 145 -24.60 -9.89 -21.78
C GLY A 145 -24.39 -9.83 -20.25
N PHE A 146 -24.06 -10.97 -19.64
CA PHE A 146 -23.85 -11.10 -18.20
C PHE A 146 -22.48 -11.73 -17.89
N THR A 147 -21.79 -11.19 -16.90
CA THR A 147 -20.60 -11.76 -16.26
C THR A 147 -20.76 -11.67 -14.74
N GLY A 148 -20.00 -12.44 -13.95
CA GLY A 148 -20.02 -12.28 -12.50
C GLY A 148 -19.61 -13.50 -11.69
N ILE A 149 -20.18 -13.63 -10.50
CA ILE A 149 -19.90 -14.73 -9.56
C ILE A 149 -21.21 -15.44 -9.24
N GLY A 150 -21.22 -16.77 -9.34
CA GLY A 150 -22.38 -17.60 -9.00
C GLY A 150 -22.97 -18.33 -10.20
N VAL A 151 -24.19 -17.96 -10.63
CA VAL A 151 -24.90 -18.66 -11.72
C VAL A 151 -25.43 -17.65 -12.71
N ASN A 152 -25.13 -17.83 -13.99
CA ASN A 152 -25.61 -16.96 -15.05
C ASN A 152 -27.16 -16.96 -15.10
N PRO A 153 -27.83 -15.81 -14.99
CA PRO A 153 -29.29 -15.74 -14.87
C PRO A 153 -30.03 -16.04 -16.19
N VAL A 154 -29.31 -16.02 -17.33
CA VAL A 154 -29.90 -16.21 -18.66
C VAL A 154 -29.83 -17.68 -19.09
N ASP A 155 -28.66 -18.31 -18.97
CA ASP A 155 -28.44 -19.69 -19.45
C ASP A 155 -28.36 -20.74 -18.32
N GLY A 156 -28.31 -20.31 -17.06
CA GLY A 156 -28.26 -21.18 -15.87
C GLY A 156 -26.92 -21.87 -15.67
N ARG A 157 -25.86 -21.41 -16.34
CA ARG A 157 -24.52 -21.99 -16.20
C ARG A 157 -23.93 -21.61 -14.85
N GLU A 158 -23.51 -22.63 -14.10
CA GLU A 158 -22.75 -22.43 -12.87
C GLU A 158 -21.36 -21.89 -13.19
N GLY A 159 -20.92 -20.92 -12.40
CA GLY A 159 -19.58 -20.38 -12.46
C GLY A 159 -18.53 -21.43 -12.12
N ALA A 160 -17.36 -21.27 -12.71
CA ALA A 160 -16.23 -22.17 -12.54
C ALA A 160 -14.93 -21.36 -12.62
N PRO A 161 -13.80 -21.88 -12.08
CA PRO A 161 -12.53 -21.17 -12.16
C PRO A 161 -12.21 -20.75 -13.59
N PHE A 162 -11.69 -19.54 -13.74
CA PHE A 162 -11.39 -18.96 -15.04
C PHE A 162 -10.56 -19.91 -15.93
N VAL A 163 -11.04 -20.11 -17.15
CA VAL A 163 -10.33 -20.83 -18.22
C VAL A 163 -10.52 -20.08 -19.54
N LYS A 164 -9.41 -19.63 -20.12
CA LYS A 164 -9.38 -18.93 -21.41
C LYS A 164 -10.12 -19.71 -22.50
N SER A 165 -11.03 -19.04 -23.20
CA SER A 165 -11.89 -19.58 -24.26
C SER A 165 -12.90 -20.65 -23.82
N SER A 166 -13.25 -20.71 -22.54
CA SER A 166 -14.31 -21.59 -22.02
C SER A 166 -15.73 -21.10 -22.35
N GLN A 167 -15.88 -19.80 -22.67
CA GLN A 167 -17.17 -19.11 -22.82
C GLN A 167 -18.00 -19.06 -21.52
N ASN A 168 -17.42 -19.43 -20.37
CA ASN A 168 -18.06 -19.30 -19.07
C ASN A 168 -17.71 -17.94 -18.46
N THR A 169 -18.69 -17.04 -18.41
CA THR A 169 -18.53 -15.67 -17.91
C THR A 169 -18.73 -15.56 -16.40
N TYR A 170 -18.95 -16.67 -15.72
CA TYR A 170 -19.15 -16.71 -14.28
C TYR A 170 -18.03 -17.48 -13.58
N ASP A 171 -17.56 -16.95 -12.47
CA ASP A 171 -16.65 -17.63 -11.53
C ASP A 171 -17.45 -18.25 -10.36
N GLU A 172 -16.81 -19.14 -9.61
CA GLU A 172 -17.42 -19.88 -8.50
C GLU A 172 -17.91 -18.96 -7.38
N TRP A 173 -19.02 -19.33 -6.73
CA TRP A 173 -19.54 -18.67 -5.53
C TRP A 173 -18.42 -18.27 -4.54
N LEU A 174 -18.56 -17.08 -3.97
CA LEU A 174 -17.70 -16.59 -2.90
C LEU A 174 -18.28 -17.04 -1.56
N ASN A 175 -17.50 -17.75 -0.75
CA ASN A 175 -17.89 -18.05 0.63
C ASN A 175 -17.24 -16.99 1.52
N VAL A 176 -18.05 -16.20 2.21
CA VAL A 176 -17.60 -15.07 3.03
C VAL A 176 -17.81 -15.34 4.53
N GLN A 177 -17.03 -14.66 5.36
CA GLN A 177 -17.26 -14.48 6.79
C GLN A 177 -17.67 -13.03 7.07
N GLU A 178 -18.53 -12.84 8.07
CA GLU A 178 -18.92 -11.52 8.56
C GLU A 178 -17.68 -10.64 8.85
N GLY A 179 -17.67 -9.43 8.30
CA GLY A 179 -16.61 -8.44 8.45
C GLY A 179 -15.53 -8.45 7.36
N GLU A 180 -15.46 -9.48 6.51
CA GLU A 180 -14.48 -9.50 5.41
C GLU A 180 -14.78 -8.41 4.37
N ILE A 181 -13.72 -7.70 3.95
CA ILE A 181 -13.80 -6.60 2.97
C ILE A 181 -13.31 -7.08 1.60
N TYR A 182 -13.98 -6.63 0.54
CA TYR A 182 -13.64 -6.98 -0.83
C TYR A 182 -13.71 -5.78 -1.76
N TYR A 183 -12.73 -5.67 -2.66
CA TYR A 183 -12.69 -4.67 -3.72
C TYR A 183 -13.02 -5.33 -5.05
N LEU A 184 -14.05 -4.81 -5.72
CA LEU A 184 -14.49 -5.23 -7.05
C LEU A 184 -13.97 -4.23 -8.08
N TYR A 185 -13.06 -4.71 -8.92
CA TYR A 185 -12.57 -4.02 -10.10
C TYR A 185 -13.39 -4.47 -11.31
N ILE A 186 -14.07 -3.53 -11.96
CA ILE A 186 -14.81 -3.74 -13.21
C ILE A 186 -14.07 -2.99 -14.30
N ASN A 187 -13.81 -3.67 -15.41
CA ASN A 187 -13.03 -3.15 -16.51
C ASN A 187 -13.77 -3.36 -17.83
N ASN A 188 -13.70 -2.38 -18.72
CA ASN A 188 -14.23 -2.52 -20.08
C ASN A 188 -13.11 -2.33 -21.08
N TYR A 189 -12.37 -3.42 -21.30
CA TYR A 189 -11.18 -3.39 -22.14
C TYR A 189 -11.49 -3.08 -23.61
N ASN A 190 -12.62 -3.57 -24.10
CA ASN A 190 -13.00 -3.48 -25.51
C ASN A 190 -14.16 -2.51 -25.69
N THR A 191 -13.88 -1.24 -25.36
CA THR A 191 -14.84 -0.13 -25.52
C THR A 191 -15.44 -0.14 -26.91
N ASN A 192 -16.65 0.38 -27.06
CA ASN A 192 -17.31 0.61 -28.35
C ASN A 192 -16.52 1.48 -29.38
N PHE A 193 -15.29 1.92 -29.04
CA PHE A 193 -14.38 2.73 -29.85
C PHE A 193 -14.95 4.10 -30.29
N ASP A 194 -16.00 4.58 -29.63
CA ASP A 194 -16.61 5.87 -29.92
C ASP A 194 -16.41 6.91 -28.80
N GLU A 195 -15.63 6.55 -27.77
CA GLU A 195 -15.34 7.38 -26.58
C GLU A 195 -16.59 7.72 -25.76
N GLU A 196 -17.74 7.05 -25.99
CA GLU A 196 -18.93 7.26 -25.19
C GLU A 196 -18.91 6.37 -23.93
N PRO A 197 -19.35 6.91 -22.78
CA PRO A 197 -19.47 6.13 -21.55
C PRO A 197 -20.43 4.95 -21.71
N GLU A 198 -20.02 3.77 -21.25
CA GLU A 198 -20.84 2.56 -21.27
C GLU A 198 -21.37 2.24 -19.88
N SER A 199 -22.59 1.71 -19.80
CA SER A 199 -23.28 1.46 -18.53
C SER A 199 -23.45 -0.01 -18.24
N PHE A 200 -23.51 -0.34 -16.95
CA PHE A 200 -23.85 -1.66 -16.46
C PHE A 200 -24.76 -1.58 -15.24
N MET A 201 -25.41 -2.69 -14.93
CA MET A 201 -26.12 -2.87 -13.68
C MET A 201 -25.45 -3.97 -12.86
N LEU A 202 -25.05 -3.64 -11.64
CA LEU A 202 -24.49 -4.58 -10.66
C LEU A 202 -25.59 -5.01 -9.69
N THR A 203 -25.80 -6.31 -9.53
CA THR A 203 -26.79 -6.89 -8.60
C THR A 203 -26.15 -8.01 -7.80
N PHE A 204 -26.20 -7.93 -6.47
CA PHE A 204 -25.70 -9.00 -5.60
C PHE A 204 -26.67 -10.19 -5.55
N THR A 205 -26.13 -11.41 -5.44
CA THR A 205 -26.87 -12.68 -5.42
C THR A 205 -26.26 -13.66 -4.42
N GLY A 206 -26.87 -14.83 -4.23
CA GLY A 206 -26.33 -15.92 -3.40
C GLY A 206 -27.12 -16.14 -2.12
N SER A 207 -26.76 -17.19 -1.37
CA SER A 207 -27.56 -17.64 -0.23
C SER A 207 -27.67 -16.59 0.89
N SER A 208 -26.63 -15.79 1.09
CA SER A 208 -26.62 -14.72 2.09
C SER A 208 -27.63 -13.64 1.70
N VAL A 209 -27.60 -13.22 0.43
CA VAL A 209 -28.52 -12.23 -0.15
C VAL A 209 -29.96 -12.73 -0.19
N ASP A 210 -30.16 -14.02 -0.52
CA ASP A 210 -31.48 -14.66 -0.55
C ASP A 210 -32.11 -14.78 0.85
N GLU A 211 -31.29 -14.89 1.89
CA GLU A 211 -31.76 -14.94 3.28
C GLU A 211 -32.25 -13.56 3.74
N ASP A 212 -31.42 -12.53 3.57
CA ASP A 212 -31.78 -11.14 3.85
C ASP A 212 -30.85 -10.15 3.12
N GLN A 213 -31.40 -9.54 2.07
CA GLN A 213 -30.70 -8.60 1.20
C GLN A 213 -30.22 -7.33 1.93
N ASP A 214 -30.86 -6.95 3.03
CA ASP A 214 -30.53 -5.74 3.80
C ASP A 214 -29.34 -5.96 4.75
N ASN A 215 -28.93 -7.22 5.00
CA ASN A 215 -27.85 -7.56 5.92
C ASN A 215 -26.73 -8.41 5.31
N ALA A 216 -26.93 -8.98 4.11
CA ALA A 216 -25.93 -9.80 3.44
C ALA A 216 -24.60 -9.05 3.24
N LEU A 217 -24.71 -7.75 2.95
CA LEU A 217 -23.61 -6.80 2.98
C LEU A 217 -23.86 -5.81 4.13
N ASP A 218 -22.77 -5.32 4.73
CA ASP A 218 -22.86 -4.30 5.76
C ASP A 218 -23.22 -2.94 5.13
N CYS A 219 -24.52 -2.62 5.11
CA CYS A 219 -25.02 -1.38 4.58
C CYS A 219 -24.56 -0.13 5.37
N THR A 220 -24.01 -0.26 6.58
CA THR A 220 -23.46 0.93 7.27
C THR A 220 -22.26 1.50 6.52
N LEU A 221 -21.61 0.69 5.69
CA LEU A 221 -20.56 1.17 4.79
C LEU A 221 -21.06 2.21 3.78
N ARG A 222 -22.36 2.21 3.44
CA ARG A 222 -22.95 3.28 2.62
C ARG A 222 -23.19 4.57 3.41
N ASP A 223 -23.30 4.47 4.74
CA ASP A 223 -23.33 5.69 5.57
C ASP A 223 -21.95 6.36 5.59
N GLU A 224 -20.88 5.60 5.31
CA GLU A 224 -19.51 6.05 4.99
C GLU A 224 -19.35 6.31 3.47
N PHE A 225 -20.23 7.12 2.89
CA PHE A 225 -20.30 7.36 1.45
C PHE A 225 -19.10 8.12 0.84
N LEU A 226 -18.21 8.67 1.66
CA LEU A 226 -16.90 9.17 1.24
C LEU A 226 -15.88 8.05 1.01
N GLY A 227 -16.18 6.82 1.46
CA GLY A 227 -15.29 5.67 1.39
C GLY A 227 -14.47 5.47 2.65
N PHE A 228 -13.53 4.53 2.58
CA PHE A 228 -12.56 4.28 3.65
C PHE A 228 -11.47 5.33 3.70
N ASP A 229 -10.76 5.41 4.82
CA ASP A 229 -9.57 6.25 4.97
C ASP A 229 -8.57 6.02 3.82
N ILE A 230 -8.04 7.12 3.29
CA ILE A 230 -7.15 7.10 2.12
C ILE A 230 -5.72 7.33 2.58
N VAL A 231 -4.84 6.44 2.16
CA VAL A 231 -3.40 6.64 2.21
C VAL A 231 -2.90 6.93 0.79
N ALA A 232 -2.18 8.04 0.65
CA ALA A 232 -1.63 8.52 -0.62
C ALA A 232 -0.18 8.99 -0.44
N CYS A 233 0.50 9.24 -1.55
CA CYS A 233 1.89 9.67 -1.55
C CYS A 233 2.02 11.16 -1.87
N GLU A 234 3.00 11.82 -1.25
CA GLU A 234 3.28 13.22 -1.55
C GLU A 234 3.65 13.39 -3.03
N GLY A 235 2.87 14.19 -3.75
CA GLY A 235 3.01 14.42 -5.18
C GLY A 235 1.98 13.67 -6.04
N ASP A 236 1.17 12.80 -5.44
CA ASP A 236 0.07 12.13 -6.14
C ASP A 236 -0.95 13.14 -6.70
N PRO A 237 -1.69 12.74 -7.77
CA PRO A 237 -2.82 13.49 -8.26
C PRO A 237 -3.84 13.81 -7.17
N ASP A 238 -4.53 14.94 -7.33
CA ASP A 238 -5.56 15.41 -6.41
C ASP A 238 -6.61 14.30 -6.15
N ILE A 239 -7.10 14.20 -4.91
CA ILE A 239 -8.18 13.29 -4.52
C ILE A 239 -9.51 14.06 -4.62
N THR A 240 -10.47 13.54 -5.38
CA THR A 240 -11.80 14.14 -5.48
C THR A 240 -12.80 13.36 -4.63
N LEU A 241 -13.27 13.97 -3.54
CA LEU A 241 -14.34 13.44 -2.70
C LEU A 241 -15.70 13.85 -3.27
N SER A 242 -16.70 12.97 -3.20
CA SER A 242 -18.03 13.23 -3.76
C SER A 242 -19.15 13.05 -2.75
N ALA A 243 -19.93 14.11 -2.53
CA ALA A 243 -21.17 14.07 -1.75
C ALA A 243 -22.33 13.43 -2.52
N LEU A 244 -22.17 13.19 -3.83
CA LEU A 244 -23.21 12.60 -4.69
C LEU A 244 -23.48 11.13 -4.40
N ASN A 245 -22.54 10.44 -3.72
CA ASN A 245 -22.68 9.05 -3.28
C ASN A 245 -23.55 8.92 -2.02
N SER A 246 -23.95 10.04 -1.41
CA SER A 246 -24.68 10.03 -0.16
C SER A 246 -26.11 9.44 -0.26
N PRO A 247 -26.64 8.86 0.83
CA PRO A 247 -28.00 8.31 0.87
C PRO A 247 -29.14 9.30 0.57
N VAL A 248 -28.88 10.61 0.57
CA VAL A 248 -29.91 11.63 0.24
C VAL A 248 -30.17 11.74 -1.26
N GLY A 249 -29.29 11.18 -2.09
CA GLY A 249 -29.38 11.21 -3.56
C GLY A 249 -29.57 12.64 -4.10
N PRO A 250 -30.48 12.88 -5.08
CA PRO A 250 -30.64 14.19 -5.70
C PRO A 250 -31.31 15.23 -4.78
N SER A 251 -31.66 14.88 -3.54
CA SER A 251 -32.48 15.71 -2.64
C SER A 251 -31.65 16.67 -1.79
N ILE A 252 -30.51 17.13 -2.27
CA ILE A 252 -29.56 18.00 -1.55
C ILE A 252 -30.10 19.45 -1.49
N ALA A 253 -30.14 20.03 -0.28
CA ALA A 253 -30.48 21.43 -0.05
C ALA A 253 -29.25 22.29 0.26
N ASN A 254 -28.29 21.75 1.01
CA ASN A 254 -27.03 22.42 1.32
C ASN A 254 -25.94 21.40 1.64
N ILE A 255 -24.68 21.74 1.34
CA ILE A 255 -23.49 20.98 1.70
C ILE A 255 -22.56 21.92 2.49
N ILE A 256 -21.86 21.36 3.47
CA ILE A 256 -20.76 22.02 4.20
C ILE A 256 -19.60 21.04 4.24
N TRP A 257 -18.44 21.47 3.76
CA TRP A 257 -17.18 20.75 3.89
C TRP A 257 -16.33 21.39 4.98
N GLU A 258 -15.79 20.57 5.86
CA GLU A 258 -14.98 20.98 7.00
C GLU A 258 -13.69 20.14 7.08
N LEU A 259 -12.64 20.71 7.66
CA LEU A 259 -11.35 20.07 7.87
C LEU A 259 -10.94 20.16 9.34
N ASP A 260 -10.55 19.01 9.87
CA ASP A 260 -9.73 18.83 11.06
C ASP A 260 -8.32 18.46 10.59
N ALA A 261 -7.41 19.43 10.61
CA ALA A 261 -6.08 19.29 10.00
C ALA A 261 -5.10 18.49 10.86
N ASP A 262 -5.34 18.45 12.18
CA ASP A 262 -4.46 17.80 13.15
C ASP A 262 -5.02 16.43 13.61
N ASP A 263 -6.18 16.01 13.05
CA ASP A 263 -6.97 14.81 13.41
C ASP A 263 -7.21 14.72 14.93
N ASP A 264 -7.50 15.85 15.57
CA ASP A 264 -7.69 15.94 17.03
C ASP A 264 -9.16 15.79 17.49
N GLY A 265 -10.06 15.64 16.52
CA GLY A 265 -11.52 15.56 16.67
C GLY A 265 -12.23 16.91 16.57
N THR A 266 -11.52 17.99 16.25
CA THR A 266 -12.05 19.34 16.14
C THR A 266 -11.98 19.83 14.70
N TYR A 267 -13.11 20.28 14.16
CA TYR A 267 -13.17 20.84 12.80
C TYR A 267 -13.05 22.36 12.87
N GLU A 268 -11.86 22.90 12.62
CA GLU A 268 -11.60 24.35 12.73
C GLU A 268 -11.92 25.11 11.45
N THR A 269 -11.88 24.43 10.30
CA THR A 269 -11.88 25.09 8.99
C THR A 269 -13.07 24.66 8.16
N VAL A 270 -13.91 25.61 7.74
CA VAL A 270 -14.93 25.39 6.70
C VAL A 270 -14.27 25.63 5.34
N LEU A 271 -14.21 24.58 4.53
CA LEU A 271 -13.57 24.60 3.20
C LEU A 271 -14.52 25.12 2.12
N ALA A 272 -15.77 24.64 2.12
CA ALA A 272 -16.78 25.00 1.13
C ALA A 272 -18.19 24.90 1.71
N THR A 273 -19.13 25.68 1.16
CA THR A 273 -20.55 25.56 1.51
C THR A 273 -21.47 25.99 0.38
N GLY A 274 -22.52 25.21 0.15
CA GLY A 274 -23.56 25.49 -0.84
C GLY A 274 -24.13 24.21 -1.45
N ALA A 275 -25.34 24.31 -2.03
CA ALA A 275 -25.99 23.17 -2.67
C ALA A 275 -25.25 22.62 -3.91
N GLY A 276 -24.34 23.40 -4.49
CA GLY A 276 -23.53 23.02 -5.65
C GLY A 276 -22.12 22.54 -5.31
N GLU A 277 -21.73 22.54 -4.04
CA GLU A 277 -20.41 22.08 -3.58
C GLU A 277 -20.42 20.55 -3.41
N THR A 278 -20.80 19.85 -4.48
CA THR A 278 -21.04 18.40 -4.46
C THR A 278 -19.75 17.57 -4.48
N GLU A 279 -18.62 18.22 -4.76
CA GLU A 279 -17.30 17.61 -4.77
C GLU A 279 -16.31 18.48 -3.99
N LEU A 280 -15.30 17.84 -3.42
CA LEU A 280 -14.17 18.50 -2.78
C LEU A 280 -12.87 17.91 -3.33
N THR A 281 -12.00 18.77 -3.85
CA THR A 281 -10.67 18.39 -4.31
C THR A 281 -9.64 18.59 -3.20
N VAL A 282 -8.93 17.53 -2.84
CA VAL A 282 -7.86 17.51 -1.85
C VAL A 282 -6.52 17.32 -2.56
N SER A 283 -5.69 18.36 -2.54
CA SER A 283 -4.36 18.32 -3.16
C SER A 283 -3.30 17.81 -2.19
N SER A 284 -2.30 17.10 -2.71
CA SER A 284 -1.10 16.75 -1.95
C SER A 284 -0.33 18.00 -1.47
N PRO A 285 0.28 17.99 -0.26
CA PRO A 285 0.26 16.94 0.76
C PRO A 285 -0.68 17.30 1.92
N ASN A 286 -1.90 17.77 1.64
CA ASN A 286 -2.81 18.24 2.68
C ASN A 286 -3.47 17.05 3.40
N SER A 287 -2.76 16.44 4.35
CA SER A 287 -3.32 15.42 5.25
C SER A 287 -4.35 16.04 6.21
N GLY A 288 -5.28 15.22 6.68
CA GLY A 288 -6.26 15.59 7.71
C GLY A 288 -7.58 14.83 7.56
N ARG A 289 -8.49 15.05 8.52
CA ARG A 289 -9.84 14.49 8.48
C ARG A 289 -10.82 15.47 7.83
N TYR A 290 -11.37 15.07 6.70
CA TYR A 290 -12.33 15.85 5.93
C TYR A 290 -13.74 15.39 6.28
N ARG A 291 -14.62 16.34 6.60
CA ARG A 291 -16.03 16.05 6.91
C ARG A 291 -16.95 16.75 5.93
N VAL A 292 -18.00 16.05 5.55
CA VAL A 292 -19.13 16.61 4.82
C VAL A 292 -20.39 16.54 5.68
N THR A 293 -21.13 17.63 5.73
CA THR A 293 -22.49 17.67 6.30
C THR A 293 -23.47 18.08 5.22
N ILE A 294 -24.48 17.24 4.98
CA ILE A 294 -25.47 17.43 3.93
C ILE A 294 -26.84 17.64 4.57
N GLU A 295 -27.47 18.77 4.28
CA GLU A 295 -28.88 19.02 4.59
C GLU A 295 -29.72 18.68 3.37
N SER A 296 -30.72 17.83 3.54
CA SER A 296 -31.66 17.47 2.48
C SER A 296 -32.80 18.47 2.37
N THR A 297 -33.43 18.53 1.20
CA THR A 297 -34.65 19.32 0.94
C THR A 297 -35.85 18.88 1.79
N PHE A 298 -35.77 17.72 2.44
CA PHE A 298 -36.76 17.22 3.39
C PHE A 298 -36.46 17.57 4.85
N GLY A 299 -35.34 18.27 5.12
CA GLY A 299 -34.94 18.72 6.45
C GLY A 299 -34.19 17.68 7.29
N THR A 300 -33.68 16.62 6.65
CA THR A 300 -32.78 15.64 7.30
C THR A 300 -31.34 16.10 7.12
N THR A 301 -30.51 15.92 8.14
CA THR A 301 -29.07 16.15 8.07
C THR A 301 -28.35 14.82 8.21
N ILE A 302 -27.41 14.56 7.29
CA ILE A 302 -26.46 13.46 7.37
C ILE A 302 -25.05 14.03 7.37
N THR A 303 -24.12 13.28 7.94
CA THR A 303 -22.71 13.66 8.05
C THR A 303 -21.88 12.42 7.79
N ASP A 304 -20.73 12.62 7.14
CA ASP A 304 -19.71 11.61 6.95
C ASP A 304 -18.32 12.27 7.01
N ASP A 305 -17.30 11.51 7.36
CA ASP A 305 -15.92 11.96 7.38
C ASP A 305 -14.92 10.88 6.97
N ILE A 306 -13.76 11.32 6.49
CA ILE A 306 -12.70 10.46 5.95
C ILE A 306 -11.34 11.03 6.36
N LEU A 307 -10.43 10.16 6.80
CA LEU A 307 -9.03 10.54 7.02
C LEU A 307 -8.24 10.36 5.73
N ILE A 308 -7.55 11.41 5.30
CA ILE A 308 -6.59 11.35 4.20
C ILE A 308 -5.20 11.59 4.76
N THR A 309 -4.29 10.65 4.54
CA THR A 309 -2.89 10.75 4.98
C THR A 309 -1.96 10.66 3.78
N PHE A 310 -1.21 11.74 3.53
CA PHE A 310 -0.11 11.75 2.56
C PHE A 310 1.20 11.37 3.23
N TYR A 311 1.91 10.38 2.70
CA TYR A 311 3.27 10.03 3.12
C TYR A 311 4.29 10.46 2.07
N GLY A 312 5.38 11.06 2.52
CA GLY A 312 6.53 11.37 1.67
C GLY A 312 7.40 10.15 1.45
N THR A 313 8.36 10.26 0.52
CA THR A 313 9.44 9.27 0.43
C THR A 313 10.17 9.17 1.76
N PRO A 314 10.53 7.97 2.24
CA PRO A 314 11.19 7.83 3.53
C PRO A 314 12.47 8.66 3.62
N GLU A 315 12.75 9.23 4.79
CA GLU A 315 14.01 9.90 5.09
C GLU A 315 14.64 9.26 6.34
N LEU A 316 15.96 9.13 6.36
CA LEU A 316 16.70 8.63 7.52
C LEU A 316 17.02 9.79 8.47
N GLU A 317 16.55 9.72 9.72
CA GLU A 317 16.94 10.66 10.77
C GLU A 317 18.32 10.29 11.32
N ASP A 318 18.48 9.03 11.75
CA ASP A 318 19.69 8.54 12.40
C ASP A 318 19.82 7.01 12.30
N VAL A 319 21.04 6.50 12.49
CA VAL A 319 21.29 5.10 12.79
C VAL A 319 21.84 5.01 14.20
N ARG A 320 20.99 4.59 15.13
CA ARG A 320 21.37 4.48 16.54
C ARG A 320 22.13 3.19 16.76
N VAL A 321 23.39 3.34 17.15
CA VAL A 321 24.22 2.20 17.53
C VAL A 321 23.86 1.75 18.95
N ILE A 322 23.09 0.66 19.06
CA ILE A 322 22.62 0.08 20.33
C ILE A 322 23.82 -0.53 21.08
N ASP A 323 24.53 -1.43 20.40
CA ASP A 323 25.70 -2.12 20.94
C ASP A 323 26.87 -1.92 19.98
N ASP A 324 27.93 -1.30 20.47
CA ASP A 324 29.19 -1.20 19.74
C ASP A 324 30.39 -1.18 20.67
N PHE A 325 31.55 -1.46 20.08
CA PHE A 325 32.88 -1.45 20.68
C PHE A 325 33.11 -0.25 21.61
N VAL A 326 32.51 0.89 21.31
CA VAL A 326 32.70 2.13 22.05
C VAL A 326 31.64 2.37 23.14
N ASN A 327 30.43 1.80 23.00
CA ASN A 327 29.28 2.10 23.85
C ASN A 327 28.79 0.92 24.70
N SER A 328 29.31 -0.30 24.50
CA SER A 328 28.97 -1.47 25.30
C SER A 328 30.19 -2.22 25.86
N ASP A 329 30.00 -2.87 27.01
CA ASP A 329 30.94 -3.84 27.58
C ASP A 329 30.85 -5.21 26.90
N GLN A 330 29.86 -5.40 26.01
CA GLN A 330 29.73 -6.59 25.21
C GLN A 330 30.78 -6.58 24.10
N THR A 331 31.23 -7.77 23.73
CA THR A 331 32.27 -7.95 22.71
C THR A 331 31.70 -8.32 21.35
N ASP A 332 30.40 -8.60 21.30
CA ASP A 332 29.60 -9.07 20.15
C ASP A 332 28.17 -9.36 20.64
N PRO A 333 27.10 -9.01 19.89
CA PRO A 333 27.02 -8.48 18.51
C PRO A 333 27.10 -6.93 18.38
N TYR A 334 27.36 -6.41 17.17
CA TYR A 334 27.17 -4.98 16.83
C TYR A 334 25.72 -4.78 16.38
N ASN A 335 24.93 -4.08 17.20
CA ASN A 335 23.51 -3.89 16.95
C ASN A 335 23.21 -2.44 16.62
N VAL A 336 22.38 -2.22 15.60
CA VAL A 336 21.93 -0.88 15.20
C VAL A 336 20.41 -0.83 15.11
N GLU A 337 19.83 0.32 15.41
CA GLU A 337 18.43 0.66 15.19
C GLU A 337 18.37 1.74 14.10
N ILE A 338 17.60 1.47 13.05
CA ILE A 338 17.32 2.46 11.99
C ILE A 338 16.21 3.39 12.46
N VAL A 339 16.43 4.69 12.41
CA VAL A 339 15.46 5.70 12.85
C VAL A 339 15.07 6.57 11.66
N PRO A 340 13.90 6.34 11.05
CA PRO A 340 13.39 7.19 9.98
C PRO A 340 12.76 8.48 10.53
N VAL A 341 12.58 9.46 9.65
CA VAL A 341 11.71 10.63 9.85
C VAL A 341 10.29 10.26 9.43
N GLY A 342 9.29 10.70 10.19
CA GLY A 342 7.88 10.51 9.87
C GLY A 342 7.25 9.29 10.53
N ASP A 343 6.03 8.98 10.13
CA ASP A 343 5.13 7.98 10.70
C ASP A 343 4.61 6.97 9.66
N GLY A 344 5.28 6.87 8.51
CA GLY A 344 4.98 5.85 7.50
C GLY A 344 5.23 4.42 7.99
N ASN A 345 4.70 3.46 7.24
CA ASN A 345 4.84 2.04 7.54
C ASN A 345 6.10 1.50 6.83
N TYR A 346 7.23 1.47 7.52
CA TYR A 346 8.53 1.20 6.88
C TYR A 346 9.02 -0.24 7.07
N GLU A 347 9.76 -0.72 6.08
CA GLU A 347 10.65 -1.87 6.20
C GLU A 347 12.08 -1.49 5.79
N TYR A 348 13.05 -2.26 6.28
CA TYR A 348 14.46 -1.90 6.22
C TYR A 348 15.29 -3.04 5.64
N ALA A 349 16.28 -2.71 4.83
CA ALA A 349 17.30 -3.65 4.37
C ALA A 349 18.69 -3.04 4.53
N ILE A 350 19.65 -3.80 5.07
CA ILE A 350 21.05 -3.37 5.13
C ILE A 350 21.92 -4.15 4.15
N ASN A 351 22.92 -3.47 3.56
CA ASN A 351 23.96 -4.08 2.71
C ASN A 351 23.44 -4.96 1.56
N GLY A 352 22.25 -4.65 1.03
CA GLY A 352 21.60 -5.44 -0.03
C GLY A 352 21.05 -6.79 0.44
N GLY A 353 20.79 -6.95 1.74
CA GLY A 353 20.03 -8.08 2.29
C GLY A 353 18.54 -8.00 2.00
N GLU A 354 17.78 -8.92 2.59
CA GLU A 354 16.32 -8.93 2.54
C GLU A 354 15.73 -7.82 3.42
N PHE A 355 14.53 -7.35 3.08
CA PHE A 355 13.78 -6.41 3.90
C PHE A 355 13.21 -7.09 5.16
N GLN A 356 13.13 -6.32 6.25
CA GLN A 356 12.47 -6.70 7.50
C GLN A 356 11.72 -5.51 8.11
N ASP A 357 10.60 -5.77 8.79
CA ASP A 357 9.81 -4.74 9.49
C ASP A 357 10.49 -4.23 10.78
N ASP A 358 11.34 -5.05 11.40
CA ASP A 358 12.04 -4.66 12.63
C ASP A 358 13.17 -3.66 12.30
N PRO A 359 13.20 -2.45 12.87
CA PRO A 359 14.27 -1.48 12.63
C PRO A 359 15.61 -1.90 13.24
N VAL A 360 15.64 -2.97 14.06
CA VAL A 360 16.87 -3.45 14.72
C VAL A 360 17.56 -4.52 13.88
N PHE A 361 18.83 -4.25 13.56
CA PHE A 361 19.73 -5.21 12.92
C PHE A 361 20.80 -5.68 13.90
N GLU A 362 20.90 -7.00 14.04
CA GLU A 362 21.94 -7.66 14.83
C GLU A 362 23.16 -8.03 13.97
N ASP A 363 24.32 -8.12 14.61
CA ASP A 363 25.57 -8.60 13.98
C ASP A 363 26.01 -7.81 12.73
N VAL A 364 25.77 -6.50 12.71
CA VAL A 364 26.16 -5.64 11.58
C VAL A 364 27.68 -5.61 11.42
N PRO A 365 28.22 -5.83 10.19
CA PRO A 365 29.65 -5.89 10.01
C PRO A 365 30.30 -4.51 10.29
N PRO A 366 31.52 -4.49 10.84
CA PRO A 366 32.22 -3.25 11.11
C PRO A 366 32.67 -2.56 9.81
N GLY A 367 32.62 -1.24 9.79
CA GLY A 367 32.93 -0.40 8.64
C GLY A 367 31.71 0.32 8.08
N ILE A 368 31.83 0.77 6.83
CA ILE A 368 30.74 1.43 6.11
C ILE A 368 29.73 0.37 5.69
N ASN A 369 28.49 0.59 6.10
CA ASN A 369 27.32 -0.19 5.76
C ASN A 369 26.36 0.71 4.99
N THR A 370 25.39 0.09 4.30
CA THR A 370 24.28 0.82 3.70
C THR A 370 22.95 0.36 4.27
N VAL A 371 22.00 1.28 4.37
CA VAL A 371 20.59 0.99 4.64
C VAL A 371 19.72 1.50 3.49
N ILE A 372 18.67 0.75 3.18
CA ILE A 372 17.56 1.15 2.32
C ILE A 372 16.30 1.09 3.18
N ILE A 373 15.48 2.13 3.12
CA ILE A 373 14.18 2.22 3.76
C ILE A 373 13.13 2.19 2.66
N ASN A 374 12.17 1.28 2.75
CA ASN A 374 11.01 1.19 1.85
C ASN A 374 9.75 1.58 2.63
N ASP A 375 8.90 2.42 2.04
CA ASP A 375 7.54 2.65 2.55
C ASP A 375 6.59 1.59 2.00
N LYS A 376 6.01 0.78 2.89
CA LYS A 376 5.03 -0.26 2.55
C LYS A 376 3.70 0.32 2.08
N ASN A 377 3.46 1.62 2.27
CA ASN A 377 2.36 2.33 1.65
C ASN A 377 2.57 2.60 0.16
N GLY A 378 3.76 2.31 -0.39
CA GLY A 378 4.08 2.48 -1.82
C GLY A 378 4.70 3.84 -2.16
N CYS A 379 4.94 4.71 -1.17
CA CYS A 379 5.44 6.07 -1.37
C CYS A 379 6.94 6.19 -1.65
N GLY A 380 7.57 5.04 -1.93
CA GLY A 380 8.91 4.96 -2.49
C GLY A 380 9.96 4.35 -1.57
N THR A 381 11.16 4.26 -2.12
CA THR A 381 12.34 3.67 -1.48
C THR A 381 13.47 4.69 -1.46
N THR A 382 14.26 4.71 -0.38
CA THR A 382 15.49 5.50 -0.36
C THR A 382 16.52 4.92 -1.32
N GLN A 383 17.44 5.77 -1.78
CA GLN A 383 18.73 5.25 -2.28
C GLN A 383 19.51 4.61 -1.11
N PRO A 384 20.52 3.76 -1.37
CA PRO A 384 21.38 3.24 -0.31
C PRO A 384 22.05 4.39 0.46
N ILE A 385 21.75 4.50 1.75
CA ILE A 385 22.31 5.53 2.65
C ILE A 385 23.44 4.90 3.45
N GLU A 386 24.62 5.50 3.40
CA GLU A 386 25.80 5.00 4.13
C GLU A 386 25.70 5.35 5.62
N PHE A 387 26.00 4.37 6.48
CA PHE A 387 26.21 4.57 7.90
C PHE A 387 27.44 3.77 8.36
N LEU A 388 28.02 4.15 9.50
CA LEU A 388 29.28 3.59 9.96
C LEU A 388 29.11 2.82 11.27
N VAL A 389 29.66 1.61 11.32
CA VAL A 389 29.80 0.81 12.54
C VAL A 389 31.29 0.71 12.91
N VAL A 390 31.66 1.22 14.09
CA VAL A 390 33.06 1.29 14.53
C VAL A 390 33.48 -0.01 15.19
N GLY A 391 33.98 -0.98 14.43
CA GLY A 391 34.41 -2.25 14.99
C GLY A 391 35.72 -2.78 14.43
N TYR A 392 36.01 -4.05 14.71
CA TYR A 392 37.25 -4.71 14.31
C TYR A 392 37.00 -6.19 13.97
N PRO A 393 37.78 -6.78 13.06
CA PRO A 393 37.65 -8.19 12.74
C PRO A 393 38.23 -9.02 13.90
N LYS A 394 37.56 -10.10 14.27
CA LYS A 394 37.99 -10.98 15.36
C LYS A 394 39.23 -11.80 15.02
N PHE A 395 39.49 -12.00 13.74
CA PHE A 395 40.68 -12.67 13.27
C PHE A 395 41.15 -12.12 11.92
N PHE A 396 42.39 -12.45 11.57
CA PHE A 396 42.93 -12.19 10.24
C PHE A 396 43.95 -13.29 9.88
N THR A 397 44.18 -13.49 8.59
CA THR A 397 45.01 -14.55 7.99
C THR A 397 46.08 -13.95 7.08
N PRO A 398 47.24 -13.52 7.61
CA PRO A 398 48.30 -12.92 6.80
C PRO A 398 49.04 -14.00 5.97
N ASN A 399 48.40 -14.50 4.91
CA ASN A 399 48.89 -15.57 4.02
C ASN A 399 49.14 -15.08 2.58
N SER A 400 48.90 -13.79 2.31
CA SER A 400 49.06 -13.12 1.02
C SER A 400 48.13 -13.63 -0.09
N ASP A 401 46.94 -14.13 0.27
CA ASP A 401 45.90 -14.52 -0.70
C ASP A 401 44.97 -13.36 -1.09
N GLY A 402 45.13 -12.19 -0.45
CA GLY A 402 44.34 -10.99 -0.69
C GLY A 402 43.11 -10.85 0.20
N ALA A 403 42.76 -11.87 1.00
CA ALA A 403 41.62 -11.87 1.91
C ALA A 403 42.08 -11.90 3.37
N HIS A 404 41.57 -10.96 4.18
CA HIS A 404 41.90 -10.86 5.61
C HIS A 404 43.42 -10.83 5.91
N ASP A 405 44.25 -10.31 5.01
CA ASP A 405 45.70 -10.28 5.16
C ASP A 405 46.21 -9.28 6.21
N ASN A 406 45.38 -8.28 6.55
CA ASN A 406 45.72 -7.25 7.51
C ASN A 406 44.62 -7.11 8.55
N TRP A 407 45.01 -6.81 9.78
CA TRP A 407 44.08 -6.49 10.85
C TRP A 407 44.03 -4.97 11.09
N MET A 408 42.83 -4.39 11.15
CA MET A 408 42.61 -2.97 11.46
C MET A 408 41.30 -2.78 12.24
N VAL A 409 41.13 -1.62 12.86
CA VAL A 409 39.84 -1.18 13.38
C VAL A 409 39.19 -0.32 12.29
N TYR A 410 37.94 -0.61 11.94
CA TYR A 410 37.15 0.10 10.94
C TYR A 410 36.39 1.26 11.58
N GLY A 411 36.17 2.34 10.83
CA GLY A 411 35.39 3.49 11.28
C GLY A 411 36.05 4.38 12.33
N VAL A 412 37.33 4.15 12.61
CA VAL A 412 38.07 4.97 13.58
C VAL A 412 38.40 6.36 13.06
N GLU A 413 38.33 6.56 11.75
CA GLU A 413 38.56 7.84 11.06
C GLU A 413 37.53 8.93 11.43
N GLU A 414 36.32 8.56 11.86
CA GLU A 414 35.29 9.48 12.37
C GLU A 414 35.51 9.85 13.85
N LEU A 415 36.48 9.22 14.52
CA LEU A 415 36.83 9.54 15.91
C LEU A 415 37.87 10.67 15.96
N GLU A 416 37.88 11.43 17.05
CA GLU A 416 38.85 12.52 17.23
C GLU A 416 40.22 11.95 17.65
N ASN A 417 41.28 12.17 16.85
CA ASN A 417 42.66 11.74 17.13
C ASN A 417 42.85 10.25 17.54
N PRO A 418 42.37 9.28 16.74
CA PRO A 418 42.44 7.85 17.05
C PRO A 418 43.87 7.29 16.95
N VAL A 419 44.26 6.46 17.93
CA VAL A 419 45.53 5.72 17.92
C VAL A 419 45.31 4.28 18.39
N VAL A 420 45.75 3.33 17.58
CA VAL A 420 45.65 1.89 17.87
C VAL A 420 47.02 1.35 18.27
N TYR A 421 47.06 0.62 19.38
CA TYR A 421 48.24 -0.08 19.88
C TYR A 421 47.97 -1.59 19.94
N ILE A 422 48.87 -2.41 19.41
CA ILE A 422 48.77 -3.89 19.42
C ILE A 422 49.85 -4.47 20.34
N PHE A 423 49.47 -5.46 21.15
CA PHE A 423 50.29 -6.09 22.16
C PHE A 423 50.26 -7.62 22.05
N ASP A 424 51.35 -8.27 22.47
CA ASP A 424 51.36 -9.71 22.71
C ASP A 424 50.69 -10.07 24.06
N ARG A 425 50.54 -11.38 24.32
CA ARG A 425 50.02 -11.94 25.58
C ARG A 425 50.79 -11.53 26.85
N TYR A 426 51.98 -10.97 26.72
CA TYR A 426 52.80 -10.50 27.84
C TYR A 426 52.74 -8.97 28.01
N GLY A 427 51.94 -8.28 27.18
CA GLY A 427 51.80 -6.83 27.21
C GLY A 427 52.91 -6.08 26.48
N LYS A 428 53.75 -6.75 25.69
CA LYS A 428 54.77 -6.09 24.88
C LYS A 428 54.11 -5.40 23.69
N LEU A 429 54.36 -4.10 23.53
CA LEU A 429 53.94 -3.34 22.36
C LEU A 429 54.60 -3.90 21.09
N LEU A 430 53.79 -4.32 20.14
CA LEU A 430 54.21 -4.83 18.84
C LEU A 430 54.07 -3.77 17.75
N LYS A 431 52.95 -3.06 17.73
CA LYS A 431 52.64 -2.08 16.70
C LYS A 431 51.89 -0.89 17.29
N GLN A 432 52.18 0.30 16.78
CA GLN A 432 51.35 1.49 16.94
C GLN A 432 50.93 1.91 15.55
N MET A 433 49.63 2.18 15.37
CA MET A 433 49.03 2.51 14.08
C MET A 433 48.17 3.75 14.25
N ASN A 434 48.31 4.68 13.31
CA ASN A 434 47.32 5.71 13.06
C ASN A 434 46.30 5.15 12.05
N VAL A 435 45.20 5.88 11.82
CA VAL A 435 44.16 5.53 10.82
C VAL A 435 44.74 5.05 9.48
N ASN A 436 44.06 4.08 8.85
CA ASN A 436 44.29 3.59 7.48
C ASN A 436 45.49 2.66 7.25
N VAL A 437 46.17 2.17 8.29
CA VAL A 437 47.22 1.15 8.14
C VAL A 437 46.90 -0.07 8.98
N GLY A 438 46.64 -1.18 8.32
CA GLY A 438 46.46 -2.48 8.98
C GLY A 438 47.79 -3.11 9.41
N TRP A 439 47.68 -4.08 10.31
CA TRP A 439 48.80 -4.90 10.76
C TRP A 439 48.83 -6.22 9.99
N ASP A 440 49.96 -6.49 9.35
CA ASP A 440 50.26 -7.70 8.57
C ASP A 440 50.71 -8.90 9.43
N GLY A 441 50.64 -8.78 10.75
CA GLY A 441 51.11 -9.84 11.65
C GLY A 441 52.63 -9.94 11.78
N THR A 442 53.38 -8.90 11.42
CA THR A 442 54.84 -8.87 11.57
C THR A 442 55.32 -7.96 12.70
N PHE A 443 56.45 -8.32 13.32
CA PHE A 443 57.16 -7.47 14.27
C PHE A 443 58.66 -7.46 13.95
N ASN A 444 59.22 -6.28 13.65
CA ASN A 444 60.60 -6.10 13.19
C ASN A 444 60.96 -7.01 12.00
N GLY A 445 60.04 -7.16 11.05
CA GLY A 445 60.23 -7.97 9.83
C GLY A 445 60.16 -9.48 10.05
N ARG A 446 59.70 -9.94 11.22
CA ARG A 446 59.47 -11.35 11.51
C ARG A 446 57.99 -11.64 11.71
N ASP A 447 57.59 -12.79 11.23
CA ASP A 447 56.27 -13.35 11.43
C ASP A 447 55.96 -13.59 12.91
N MET A 448 54.81 -13.07 13.35
CA MET A 448 54.28 -13.37 14.66
C MET A 448 53.50 -14.69 14.65
N PRO A 449 53.54 -15.46 15.75
CA PRO A 449 52.90 -16.78 15.82
C PRO A 449 51.38 -16.66 15.76
N SER A 450 50.71 -17.71 15.28
CA SER A 450 49.26 -17.85 15.41
C SER A 450 48.87 -17.92 16.89
N SER A 451 48.14 -16.91 17.35
CA SER A 451 47.83 -16.66 18.76
C SER A 451 46.77 -15.56 18.85
N ASP A 452 46.22 -15.37 20.05
CA ASP A 452 45.51 -14.15 20.39
C ASP A 452 46.50 -13.01 20.66
N TYR A 453 46.07 -11.81 20.26
CA TYR A 453 46.72 -10.53 20.44
C TYR A 453 45.73 -9.55 21.05
N TRP A 454 46.22 -8.55 21.77
CA TRP A 454 45.40 -7.53 22.41
C TRP A 454 45.63 -6.20 21.73
N PHE A 455 44.60 -5.38 21.65
CA PHE A 455 44.76 -4.00 21.22
C PHE A 455 44.13 -3.01 22.19
N ARG A 456 44.62 -1.78 22.11
CA ARG A 456 44.06 -0.61 22.78
C ARG A 456 43.80 0.48 21.75
N LEU A 457 42.57 0.97 21.68
CA LEU A 457 42.23 2.20 20.96
C LEU A 457 42.19 3.35 21.95
N GLU A 458 42.84 4.46 21.60
CA GLU A 458 42.73 5.75 22.28
C GLU A 458 42.14 6.76 21.29
N TYR A 459 41.13 7.54 21.71
CA TYR A 459 40.45 8.53 20.87
C TYR A 459 39.78 9.60 21.75
N GLY A 460 39.45 10.74 21.17
CA GLY A 460 38.61 11.78 21.76
C GLY A 460 37.15 11.64 21.34
N ARG A 461 36.23 12.02 22.22
CA ARG A 461 34.79 12.10 21.94
C ARG A 461 34.28 13.45 22.41
N ASP A 462 33.47 14.11 21.59
CA ASP A 462 32.72 15.28 22.03
C ASP A 462 31.57 14.84 22.94
N GLU A 463 31.56 15.31 24.18
CA GLU A 463 30.47 15.18 25.14
C GLU A 463 30.02 16.59 25.52
N ASP A 464 28.90 17.05 24.96
CA ASP A 464 28.29 18.37 25.19
C ASP A 464 29.22 19.58 24.95
N GLY A 465 30.02 19.54 23.87
CA GLY A 465 30.96 20.59 23.48
C GLY A 465 32.33 20.48 24.16
N VAL A 466 32.61 19.36 24.84
CA VAL A 466 33.89 19.08 25.50
C VAL A 466 34.49 17.78 24.98
N ILE A 467 35.70 17.85 24.45
CA ILE A 467 36.44 16.65 24.01
C ILE A 467 36.99 15.90 25.23
N VAL A 468 36.49 14.68 25.45
CA VAL A 468 36.91 13.75 26.49
C VAL A 468 37.77 12.64 25.89
N ALA A 469 38.94 12.37 26.49
CA ALA A 469 39.79 11.25 26.09
C ALA A 469 39.20 9.92 26.57
N LYS A 470 39.08 8.96 25.66
CA LYS A 470 38.56 7.61 25.89
C LYS A 470 39.61 6.57 25.53
N SER A 471 39.50 5.39 26.16
CA SER A 471 40.36 4.25 25.85
C SER A 471 39.60 2.94 25.98
N VAL A 472 39.68 2.11 24.93
CA VAL A 472 39.03 0.81 24.86
C VAL A 472 40.08 -0.27 24.62
N ARG A 473 39.88 -1.46 25.22
CA ARG A 473 40.78 -2.61 25.10
C ARG A 473 40.00 -3.86 24.70
N ARG A 474 40.52 -4.60 23.73
CA ARG A 474 39.94 -5.85 23.21
C ARG A 474 41.03 -6.78 22.69
N HIS A 475 40.66 -7.93 22.14
CA HIS A 475 41.59 -8.92 21.57
C HIS A 475 41.08 -9.45 20.23
N PHE A 476 42.00 -9.99 19.43
CA PHE A 476 41.73 -10.65 18.15
C PHE A 476 42.75 -11.78 17.94
N SER A 477 42.48 -12.68 17.00
CA SER A 477 43.34 -13.83 16.71
C SER A 477 44.08 -13.65 15.39
N LEU A 478 45.38 -13.98 15.38
CA LEU A 478 46.14 -14.18 14.15
C LEU A 478 46.09 -15.67 13.82
N VAL A 479 45.64 -16.02 12.61
CA VAL A 479 45.57 -17.41 12.13
C VAL A 479 46.51 -17.58 10.92
N ARG A 480 47.19 -18.72 10.82
CA ARG A 480 48.09 -19.04 9.69
C ARG A 480 47.94 -20.49 9.26
#